data_AF-A0A351ADL6-F1
#
_entry.id   AF-A0A351ADL6-F1
#
_cell.length_a   1.000
_cell.length_b   1.000
_cell.length_c   1.000
_cell.angle_alpha   90.00
_cell.angle_beta   90.00
_cell.angle_gamma   90.00
#
_symmetry.space_group_name_H-M   'P 1'
#
loop_
_entity.id
_entity.type
_entity.pdbx_description
1 polymer ?
#
loop_
_entity_poly.entity_id
_entity_poly.type
_entity_poly.pdbx_seq_one_letter_code
_entity_poly.pdbx_strand_id
1 'polypeptide(L)'
;MAVVYQLDPRPHPRLTQEVLMGVSDVLEAVAWRTGDRLLARVVVTTEALLSPSDLQYACFEKLGAEGTPSLLMIERQDHEITERVA
;
A
#
# COMPACT_ATOMS: atom_id res chain seq x y z
N MET A 1 28.11 -1.36 -25.92
CA MET A 1 26.67 -1.63 -25.75
C MET A 1 26.16 -0.77 -24.61
N ALA A 2 25.31 0.22 -24.89
CA ALA A 2 24.68 1.01 -23.84
C ALA A 2 23.52 0.21 -23.26
N VAL A 3 23.58 -0.13 -21.97
CA VAL A 3 22.45 -0.68 -21.24
C VAL A 3 21.48 0.48 -21.04
N VAL A 4 20.47 0.56 -21.90
CA VAL A 4 19.35 1.50 -21.71
C VAL A 4 18.53 0.93 -20.56
N TYR A 5 18.74 1.47 -19.35
CA TYR A 5 17.78 1.28 -18.28
C TYR A 5 16.50 1.98 -18.73
N GLN A 6 15.55 1.23 -19.31
CA GLN A 6 14.20 1.72 -19.44
C GLN A 6 13.68 1.95 -18.02
N LEU A 7 13.68 3.21 -17.59
CA LEU A 7 12.94 3.66 -16.44
C LEU A 7 11.50 3.24 -16.68
N ASP A 8 11.01 2.28 -15.91
CA ASP A 8 9.62 1.88 -15.91
C ASP A 8 8.78 3.16 -15.68
N PRO A 9 7.93 3.57 -16.65
CA PRO A 9 7.19 4.82 -16.54
C PRO A 9 6.08 4.76 -15.48
N ARG A 10 5.82 3.58 -14.92
CA ARG A 10 4.76 3.38 -13.93
C ARG A 10 5.15 3.95 -12.56
N PRO A 11 4.19 4.39 -11.75
CA PRO A 11 4.44 4.88 -10.40
C PRO A 11 5.25 3.86 -9.59
N HIS A 12 6.31 4.35 -8.96
CA HIS A 12 7.13 3.52 -8.08
C HIS A 12 6.25 3.01 -6.92
N PRO A 13 6.29 1.72 -6.54
CA PRO A 13 5.41 1.15 -5.51
C PRO A 13 5.43 1.89 -4.16
N ARG A 14 6.55 2.55 -3.87
CA ARG A 14 6.72 3.41 -2.70
C ARG A 14 5.68 4.56 -2.61
N LEU A 15 5.27 5.14 -3.75
CA LEU A 15 4.24 6.18 -3.75
C LEU A 15 2.89 5.63 -3.30
N THR A 16 2.55 4.41 -3.74
CA THR A 16 1.34 3.71 -3.28
C THR A 16 1.42 3.39 -1.78
N GLN A 17 2.59 2.97 -1.27
CA GLN A 17 2.78 2.79 0.17
C GLN A 17 2.55 4.07 0.95
N GLU A 18 3.09 5.20 0.48
CA GLU A 18 2.93 6.51 1.12
C GLU A 18 1.46 6.95 1.17
N VAL A 19 0.69 6.73 0.10
CA VAL A 19 -0.75 7.00 0.11
C VAL A 19 -1.50 6.10 1.09
N LEU A 20 -1.20 4.79 1.10
CA LEU A 20 -1.83 3.83 2.01
C LEU A 20 -1.52 4.17 3.48
N MET A 21 -0.27 4.52 3.81
CA MET A 21 0.14 4.96 5.15
C MET A 21 -0.51 6.28 5.58
N GLY A 22 -1.03 7.06 4.63
CA GLY A 22 -1.76 8.31 4.92
C GLY A 22 -3.24 8.11 5.27
N VAL A 23 -3.77 6.89 5.12
CA VAL A 23 -5.16 6.58 5.49
C VAL A 23 -5.22 6.30 7.00
N SER A 24 -6.19 6.91 7.68
CA SER A 24 -6.45 6.66 9.10
C SER A 24 -6.62 5.16 9.37
N ASP A 25 -6.19 4.71 10.55
CA ASP A 25 -6.27 3.31 10.99
C ASP A 25 -5.36 2.31 10.26
N VAL A 26 -4.58 2.76 9.27
CA VAL A 26 -3.49 1.98 8.67
C VAL A 26 -2.25 2.04 9.57
N LEU A 27 -1.79 0.88 10.02
CA LEU A 27 -0.60 0.72 10.86
C LEU A 27 0.66 0.47 10.02
N GLU A 28 0.52 -0.32 8.96
CA GLU A 28 1.61 -0.63 8.03
C GLU A 28 1.08 -0.81 6.61
N ALA A 29 1.88 -0.45 5.61
CA ALA A 29 1.58 -0.72 4.21
C ALA A 29 2.85 -1.11 3.46
N VAL A 30 2.76 -2.19 2.69
CA VAL A 30 3.81 -2.64 1.79
C VAL A 30 3.20 -2.87 0.42
N ALA A 31 3.76 -2.24 -0.60
CA ALA A 31 3.37 -2.42 -1.99
C ALA A 31 4.58 -2.81 -2.84
N TRP A 32 4.37 -3.72 -3.79
CA TRP A 32 5.41 -4.23 -4.67
C TRP A 32 4.84 -4.60 -6.03
N ARG A 33 5.71 -4.66 -7.04
CA ARG A 33 5.33 -5.12 -8.38
C ARG A 33 5.73 -6.58 -8.59
N THR A 34 4.87 -7.32 -9.27
CA THR A 34 5.18 -8.64 -9.83
C THR A 34 4.71 -8.66 -11.28
N GLY A 35 5.67 -8.68 -12.21
CA GLY A 35 5.40 -8.38 -13.62
C GLY A 35 4.69 -7.04 -13.78
N ASP A 36 3.51 -7.07 -14.41
CA ASP A 36 2.70 -5.87 -14.65
C ASP A 36 1.71 -5.53 -13.53
N ARG A 37 1.67 -6.34 -12.47
CA ARG A 37 0.71 -6.15 -11.39
C ARG A 37 1.36 -5.42 -10.22
N LEU A 38 0.69 -4.37 -9.76
CA LEU A 38 0.95 -3.78 -8.46
C LEU A 38 0.10 -4.50 -7.41
N LEU A 39 0.72 -4.95 -6.33
CA LEU A 39 0.07 -5.62 -5.22
C LEU A 39 0.38 -4.87 -3.92
N ALA A 40 -0.50 -4.98 -2.92
CA ALA A 40 -0.27 -4.42 -1.61
C ALA A 40 -0.76 -5.33 -0.48
N ARG A 41 -0.04 -5.28 0.64
CA ARG A 41 -0.48 -5.76 1.96
C ARG A 41 -0.60 -4.55 2.87
N VAL A 42 -1.71 -4.45 3.58
CA VAL A 42 -1.98 -3.36 4.52
C VAL A 42 -2.37 -3.96 5.86
N VAL A 43 -1.74 -3.50 6.93
CA VAL A 43 -2.14 -3.82 8.31
C VAL A 43 -2.96 -2.65 8.82
N VAL A 44 -4.15 -2.95 9.33
CA VAL A 44 -5.05 -1.96 9.93
C VAL A 44 -5.38 -2.33 11.37
N THR A 45 -5.87 -1.37 12.14
CA THR A 45 -6.39 -1.65 13.49
C THR A 45 -7.57 -2.62 13.43
N THR A 46 -7.80 -3.40 14.48
CA THR A 46 -8.93 -4.33 14.57
C THR A 46 -10.30 -3.65 14.50
N GLU A 47 -10.39 -2.40 14.93
CA GLU A 47 -11.61 -1.57 14.86
C GLU A 47 -11.82 -0.90 13.49
N ALA A 48 -10.82 -0.94 12.60
CA ALA A 48 -10.91 -0.32 11.30
C ALA A 48 -12.04 -0.94 10.45
N LEU A 49 -12.97 -0.10 10.02
CA LEU A 49 -14.05 -0.46 9.09
C LEU A 49 -13.63 -0.35 7.62
N LEU A 50 -12.33 -0.43 7.34
CA LEU A 50 -11.76 -0.31 6.01
C LEU A 50 -11.96 -1.60 5.20
N SER A 51 -12.48 -1.45 3.99
CA SER A 51 -12.50 -2.50 2.97
C SER A 51 -11.32 -2.34 1.99
N PRO A 52 -10.95 -3.39 1.25
CA PRO A 52 -9.94 -3.27 0.21
C PRO A 52 -10.26 -2.20 -0.84
N SER A 53 -11.55 -2.04 -1.16
CA SER A 53 -12.02 -1.05 -2.13
C SER A 53 -11.76 0.38 -1.67
N ASP A 54 -11.90 0.68 -0.38
CA ASP A 54 -11.66 2.03 0.16
C ASP A 54 -10.20 2.44 -0.03
N LEU A 55 -9.28 1.51 0.28
CA LEU A 55 -7.84 1.71 0.14
C LEU A 55 -7.41 1.79 -1.33
N GLN A 56 -7.99 0.96 -2.19
CA GLN A 56 -7.75 1.03 -3.63
C GLN A 56 -8.27 2.34 -4.23
N TYR A 57 -9.44 2.81 -3.77
CA TYR A 57 -10.01 4.09 -4.18
C TYR A 57 -9.12 5.26 -3.77
N ALA A 58 -8.61 5.28 -2.53
CA ALA A 58 -7.66 6.29 -2.07
C ALA A 58 -6.39 6.34 -2.96
N CYS A 59 -5.85 5.18 -3.35
CA CYS A 59 -4.73 5.10 -4.28
C CYS A 59 -5.09 5.63 -5.67
N PHE A 60 -6.28 5.26 -6.18
CA PHE A 60 -6.76 5.69 -7.49
C PHE A 60 -6.92 7.21 -7.57
N GLU A 61 -7.52 7.84 -6.56
CA GLU A 61 -7.70 9.29 -6.55
C GLU A 61 -6.38 10.06 -6.56
N LYS A 62 -5.33 9.52 -5.93
CA LYS A 62 -4.03 10.20 -5.80
C LYS A 62 -3.05 9.88 -6.93
N LEU A 63 -3.04 8.64 -7.41
CA LEU A 63 -1.99 8.11 -8.29
C LEU A 63 -2.53 7.56 -9.62
N GLY A 64 -3.85 7.51 -9.80
CA GLY A 64 -4.50 6.88 -10.94
C GLY A 64 -4.32 5.36 -10.97
N ALA A 65 -4.83 4.73 -12.04
CA ALA A 65 -4.88 3.28 -12.17
C ALA A 65 -3.52 2.57 -12.02
N GLU A 66 -2.44 3.17 -12.53
CA GLU A 66 -1.09 2.60 -12.48
C GLU A 66 -0.47 2.57 -11.07
N GLY A 67 -0.97 3.43 -10.17
CA GLY A 67 -0.59 3.47 -8.76
C GLY A 67 -1.58 2.76 -7.84
N THR A 68 -2.67 2.20 -8.38
CA THR A 68 -3.66 1.42 -7.63
C THR A 68 -3.26 -0.05 -7.60
N PRO A 69 -3.16 -0.67 -6.41
CA PRO A 69 -2.93 -2.11 -6.30
C PRO A 69 -4.07 -2.90 -6.96
N SER A 70 -3.74 -3.77 -7.91
CA SER A 70 -4.68 -4.70 -8.54
C SER A 70 -5.21 -5.76 -7.58
N LEU A 71 -4.43 -6.08 -6.54
CA LEU A 71 -4.82 -6.92 -5.42
C LEU A 71 -4.32 -6.26 -4.15
N LEU A 72 -5.21 -6.15 -3.16
CA LEU A 72 -4.91 -5.61 -1.85
C LEU A 72 -5.39 -6.58 -0.79
N MET A 73 -4.47 -6.99 0.10
CA MET A 73 -4.78 -7.81 1.26
C MET A 73 -4.79 -6.93 2.51
N ILE A 74 -5.84 -7.06 3.32
CA ILE A 74 -5.95 -6.40 4.62
C ILE A 74 -5.70 -7.44 5.71
N GLU A 75 -4.77 -7.13 6.60
CA GLU A 75 -4.52 -7.83 7.85
C GLU A 75 -4.97 -6.93 9.00
N ARG A 76 -5.64 -7.51 10.00
CA ARG A 76 -6.11 -6.77 11.17
C ARG A 76 -5.27 -7.12 12.37
N GLN A 77 -4.79 -6.09 13.07
CA GLN A 77 -3.95 -6.26 14.25
C GLN A 77 -4.45 -5.38 15.39
N ASP A 78 -4.51 -5.94 16.59
CA ASP A 78 -4.79 -5.17 17.80
C ASP A 78 -3.66 -4.17 18.04
N HIS A 79 -4.02 -2.91 18.23
CA HIS A 79 -3.07 -1.89 18.63
C HIS A 79 -2.84 -1.97 20.14
N GLU A 80 -2.37 -3.12 20.62
CA GLU A 80 -1.80 -3.18 21.96
C GLU A 80 -0.47 -2.44 21.91
N ILE A 81 -0.46 -1.23 22.49
CA ILE A 81 0.76 -0.46 22.73
C ILE A 81 1.71 -1.38 23.49
N THR A 82 2.67 -1.95 22.78
CA THR A 82 3.75 -2.67 23.45
C THR A 82 4.69 -1.59 23.98
N GLU A 83 4.30 -0.95 25.09
CA GLU A 83 5.25 -0.37 26.02
C GLU A 83 6.08 -1.52 26.56
N ARG A 84 7.07 -1.96 25.78
CA ARG A 84 8.19 -2.72 26.31
C ARG A 84 9.01 -1.75 27.16
N VAL A 85 8.61 -1.66 28.42
CA VAL A 85 9.49 -1.37 29.53
C VAL A 85 10.66 -2.37 29.45
N ALA A 86 11.83 -1.89 29.03
CA ALA A 86 13.15 -2.39 29.41
C ALA A 86 14.23 -1.38 28.99
#